data_AF-A0A6M1Z9T8-F1
#
_entry.id   AF-A0A6M1Z9T8-F1
#
_cell.length_a   1.000
_cell.length_b   1.000
_cell.length_c   1.000
_cell.angle_alpha   90.00
_cell.angle_beta   90.00
_cell.angle_gamma   90.00
#
_symmetry.space_group_name_H-M   'P 1'
#
loop_
_entity.id
_entity.type
_entity.pdbx_description
1 polymer ?
#
loop_
_entity_poly.entity_id
_entity_poly.type
_entity_poly.pdbx_seq_one_letter_code
_entity_poly.pdbx_strand_id
1 'polypeptide(L)'
;MNKITPKENLKKTLQLEISLMRELLSNLHEEELALMSSNRQDWDQVMKRRSDMVLNLQELRIQRRVATGEVLDRGESPLDVPLEQLIDPDDEDSCELTSLLDQLLALIERLNLQNCRNDQLFDQTKYLEKPPLYCSYPHPNFQPMTARRRPYVKTKTSKK
;
A
#
# COMPACT_ATOMS: atom_id res chain seq x y z
N MET A 1 37.78 3.16 -16.49
CA MET A 1 36.48 3.48 -15.87
C MET A 1 35.41 2.84 -16.74
N ASN A 2 34.78 1.76 -16.29
CA ASN A 2 33.67 1.15 -17.04
C ASN A 2 32.49 2.13 -17.01
N LYS A 3 31.98 2.52 -18.18
CA LYS A 3 30.75 3.31 -18.28
C LYS A 3 29.59 2.38 -17.98
N ILE A 4 28.80 2.72 -16.95
CA ILE A 4 27.54 2.03 -16.63
C ILE A 4 26.57 2.30 -17.77
N THR A 5 25.91 1.27 -18.29
CA THR A 5 24.90 1.43 -19.34
C THR A 5 23.59 1.99 -18.77
N PRO A 6 22.73 2.66 -19.56
CA PRO A 6 21.42 3.13 -19.07
C PRO A 6 20.57 2.02 -18.45
N LYS A 7 20.62 0.81 -19.02
CA LYS A 7 19.93 -0.38 -18.50
C LYS A 7 20.49 -0.84 -17.16
N GLU A 8 21.82 -0.90 -17.02
CA GLU A 8 22.46 -1.21 -15.73
C GLU A 8 22.12 -0.18 -14.65
N ASN A 9 22.05 1.11 -15.02
CA ASN A 9 21.64 2.17 -14.11
C ASN A 9 20.19 1.97 -13.64
N LEU A 10 19.27 1.68 -14.57
CA LEU A 10 17.87 1.38 -14.25
C LEU A 10 17.74 0.17 -13.32
N LYS A 11 18.45 -0.93 -13.62
CA LYS A 11 18.48 -2.13 -12.76
C LYS A 11 18.94 -1.79 -11.35
N LYS A 12 20.03 -1.03 -11.23
CA LYS A 12 20.57 -0.61 -9.93
C LYS A 12 19.56 0.24 -9.15
N THR A 13 18.92 1.21 -9.80
CA THR A 13 17.91 2.05 -9.14
C THR A 13 16.70 1.24 -8.70
N LEU A 14 16.21 0.31 -9.53
CA LEU A 14 15.13 -0.61 -9.16
C LEU A 14 15.51 -1.48 -7.96
N GLN A 15 16.70 -2.05 -7.93
CA GLN A 15 17.18 -2.86 -6.80
C GLN A 15 17.22 -2.05 -5.50
N LEU A 16 17.68 -0.80 -5.54
CA LEU A 16 17.68 0.09 -4.38
C LEU A 16 16.26 0.45 -3.93
N GLU A 17 15.36 0.77 -4.87
CA GLU A 17 13.95 1.06 -4.58
C GLU A 17 13.25 -0.15 -3.93
N ILE A 18 13.45 -1.35 -4.49
CA ILE A 18 12.92 -2.61 -3.97
C ILE A 18 13.45 -2.90 -2.56
N SER A 19 14.75 -2.70 -2.32
CA SER A 19 15.35 -2.89 -0.99
C SER A 19 14.68 -1.96 0.03
N LEU A 20 14.57 -0.67 -0.29
CA LEU A 20 13.97 0.31 0.60
C LEU A 20 12.47 0.04 0.82
N MET A 21 11.75 -0.43 -0.20
CA MET A 21 10.34 -0.82 -0.07
C MET A 21 10.16 -2.04 0.85
N ARG A 22 11.07 -3.01 0.84
CA ARG A 22 11.05 -4.14 1.79
C ARG A 22 11.28 -3.66 3.22
N GLU A 23 12.23 -2.76 3.42
CA GLU A 23 12.45 -2.13 4.73
C GLU A 23 11.21 -1.37 5.18
N LEU A 24 10.58 -0.60 4.28
CA LEU A 24 9.37 0.15 4.59
C LEU A 24 8.23 -0.78 4.99
N LEU A 25 8.09 -1.92 4.31
CA LEU A 25 7.10 -2.94 4.69
C LEU A 25 7.36 -3.50 6.11
N SER A 26 8.62 -3.73 6.48
CA SER A 26 8.99 -4.09 7.86
C SER A 26 8.62 -2.97 8.84
N ASN A 27 8.87 -1.70 8.50
CA ASN A 27 8.48 -0.56 9.32
C ASN A 27 6.95 -0.45 9.49
N LEU A 28 6.17 -0.77 8.46
CA LEU A 28 4.71 -0.86 8.58
C LEU A 28 4.27 -2.02 9.49
N HIS A 29 4.95 -3.16 9.44
CA HIS A 29 4.66 -4.25 10.37
C HIS A 29 5.00 -3.89 11.82
N GLU A 30 6.11 -3.17 12.05
CA GLU A 30 6.43 -2.64 13.38
C GLU A 30 5.38 -1.62 13.88
N GLU A 31 4.81 -0.80 12.99
CA GLU A 31 3.67 0.06 13.34
C GLU A 31 2.47 -0.76 13.80
N GLU A 32 2.14 -1.83 13.08
CA GLU A 32 1.04 -2.73 13.46
C GLU A 32 1.23 -3.22 14.91
N LEU A 33 2.44 -3.68 15.24
CA LEU A 33 2.78 -4.16 16.58
C LEU A 33 2.72 -3.04 17.62
N ALA A 34 3.19 -1.84 17.31
CA ALA A 34 3.12 -0.68 18.19
C ALA A 34 1.68 -0.23 18.47
N LEU A 35 0.81 -0.28 17.45
CA LEU A 35 -0.63 -0.01 17.59
C LEU A 35 -1.31 -1.06 18.45
N MET A 36 -1.03 -2.34 18.23
CA MET A 36 -1.60 -3.45 19.01
C MET A 36 -1.18 -3.43 20.48
N SER A 37 0.07 -3.04 20.77
CA SER A 37 0.59 -2.96 22.14
C SER A 37 0.24 -1.64 22.84
N SER A 38 -0.35 -0.68 22.12
CA SER A 38 -0.60 0.69 22.61
C SER A 38 0.65 1.37 23.18
N ASN A 39 1.84 0.99 22.69
CA ASN A 39 3.10 1.57 23.15
C ASN A 39 3.45 2.83 22.35
N ARG A 40 3.24 3.99 22.98
CA ARG A 40 3.50 5.29 22.36
C ARG A 40 4.97 5.49 21.97
N GLN A 41 5.91 5.00 22.78
CA GLN A 41 7.34 5.17 22.52
C GLN A 41 7.77 4.39 21.27
N ASP A 42 7.26 3.17 21.09
CA ASP A 42 7.54 2.35 19.91
C ASP A 42 6.94 3.01 18.66
N TRP A 43 5.71 3.53 18.77
CA TRP A 43 5.05 4.26 17.69
C TRP A 43 5.86 5.49 17.25
N ASP A 44 6.32 6.33 18.18
CA ASP A 44 7.12 7.52 17.85
C ASP A 44 8.45 7.14 17.16
N GLN A 45 9.10 6.04 17.58
CA GLN A 45 10.31 5.54 16.92
C GLN A 45 10.05 4.99 15.51
N VAL A 46 8.93 4.28 15.33
CA VAL A 46 8.51 3.76 14.02
C VAL A 46 8.22 4.92 13.05
N MET A 47 7.51 5.96 13.49
CA MET A 47 7.21 7.14 12.67
C MET A 47 8.45 7.93 12.31
N LYS A 48 9.39 8.10 13.24
CA LYS A 48 10.67 8.77 12.95
C LYS A 48 11.47 8.04 11.89
N ARG A 49 11.57 6.71 11.95
CA ARG A 49 12.24 5.92 10.90
C ARG A 49 11.53 6.04 9.56
N ARG A 50 10.18 6.02 9.57
CA ARG A 50 9.36 6.12 8.36
C ARG A 50 9.60 7.40 7.57
N SER A 51 9.72 8.55 8.23
CA SER A 51 9.89 9.84 7.53
C SER A 51 11.12 9.83 6.63
N ASP A 52 12.25 9.32 7.13
CA ASP A 52 13.50 9.27 6.38
C ASP A 52 13.40 8.30 5.19
N MET A 53 12.75 7.15 5.40
CA MET A 53 12.53 6.15 4.35
C MET A 53 11.63 6.66 3.22
N VAL A 54 10.56 7.41 3.55
CA VAL A 54 9.64 7.97 2.55
C VAL A 54 10.35 9.01 1.68
N LEU A 55 11.19 9.86 2.28
CA LEU A 55 12.00 10.84 1.53
C LEU A 55 12.99 10.15 0.60
N ASN A 56 13.72 9.15 1.09
CA ASN A 56 14.65 8.36 0.27
C ASN A 56 13.93 7.63 -0.87
N LEU A 57 12.72 7.12 -0.62
CA LEU A 57 11.93 6.43 -1.64
C LEU A 57 11.44 7.39 -2.73
N GLN A 58 11.09 8.63 -2.38
CA GLN A 58 10.75 9.65 -3.38
C GLN A 58 11.92 9.96 -4.29
N GLU A 59 13.12 10.10 -3.73
CA GLU A 59 14.36 10.33 -4.49
C GLU A 59 14.65 9.16 -5.45
N LEU A 60 14.59 7.92 -4.96
CA LEU A 60 14.78 6.72 -5.81
C LEU A 60 13.75 6.64 -6.94
N ARG A 61 12.49 7.02 -6.70
CA ARG A 61 11.45 7.08 -7.74
C ARG A 61 11.70 8.17 -8.78
N ILE A 62 12.33 9.29 -8.41
CA ILE A 62 12.77 10.31 -9.37
C ILE A 62 13.91 9.75 -10.22
N GLN A 63 14.92 9.15 -9.57
CA GLN A 63 16.05 8.54 -10.27
C GLN A 63 15.60 7.42 -11.23
N ARG A 64 14.64 6.58 -10.82
CA ARG A 64 14.09 5.53 -11.67
C ARG A 64 13.45 6.13 -12.91
N ARG A 65 12.65 7.19 -12.75
CA ARG A 65 12.02 7.88 -13.90
C ARG A 65 13.05 8.43 -14.89
N VAL A 66 14.15 8.99 -14.39
CA VAL A 66 15.26 9.46 -15.24
C VAL A 66 15.89 8.29 -15.98
N ALA A 67 16.27 7.22 -15.27
CA ALA A 67 16.89 6.04 -15.88
C ALA A 67 15.97 5.34 -16.90
N THR A 68 14.66 5.28 -16.63
CA THR A 68 13.64 4.81 -17.57
C THR A 68 13.62 5.66 -18.84
N GLY A 69 13.69 6.99 -18.72
CA GLY A 69 13.76 7.90 -19.86
C GLY A 69 15.03 7.70 -20.71
N GLU A 70 16.17 7.47 -20.07
CA GLU A 70 17.44 7.18 -20.76
C GLU A 70 17.40 5.86 -21.54
N VAL A 71 16.72 4.83 -21.04
CA VAL A 71 16.58 3.53 -21.72
C VAL A 71 15.67 3.64 -22.95
N LEU A 72 14.62 4.47 -22.89
CA LEU A 72 13.66 4.59 -23.98
C LEU A 72 14.13 5.49 -25.12
N ASP A 73 15.16 6.31 -24.93
CA ASP A 73 15.69 7.29 -25.90
C ASP A 73 14.59 8.18 -26.54
N ARG A 74 13.46 8.37 -25.86
CA ARG A 74 12.25 8.96 -26.46
C ARG A 74 12.11 10.46 -26.26
N GLY A 75 12.85 11.10 -25.36
CA GLY A 75 12.67 12.54 -25.05
C GLY A 75 11.26 12.93 -24.56
N GLU A 76 10.33 11.98 -24.47
CA GLU A 76 8.96 12.14 -24.00
C GLU A 76 8.88 11.87 -22.50
N SER A 77 7.89 12.51 -21.87
CA SER A 77 7.68 12.45 -20.42
C SER A 77 7.57 11.00 -19.93
N PRO A 78 8.44 10.54 -18.99
CA PRO A 78 8.44 9.18 -18.46
C PRO A 78 7.20 8.79 -17.63
N LEU A 79 6.16 9.64 -17.60
CA LEU A 79 5.01 9.50 -16.71
C LEU A 79 4.00 8.43 -17.16
N ASP A 80 3.96 8.08 -18.44
CA ASP A 80 2.89 7.22 -18.99
C ASP A 80 3.39 5.99 -19.76
N VAL A 81 4.69 5.68 -19.75
CA VAL A 81 5.19 4.47 -20.43
C VAL A 81 5.02 3.26 -19.50
N PRO A 82 4.18 2.27 -19.87
CA PRO A 82 4.06 1.03 -19.11
C PRO A 82 5.43 0.34 -19.05
N LEU A 83 5.79 -0.16 -17.87
CA LEU A 83 7.11 -0.75 -17.63
C LEU A 83 7.38 -1.98 -18.52
N GLU A 84 6.32 -2.62 -18.99
CA GLU A 84 6.33 -3.76 -19.91
C GLU A 84 6.82 -3.35 -21.32
N GLN A 85 6.74 -2.07 -21.67
CA GLN A 85 7.21 -1.54 -22.96
C GLN A 85 8.71 -1.17 -22.97
N LEU A 86 9.37 -1.24 -21.81
CA LEU A 86 10.83 -1.06 -21.69
C LEU A 86 11.63 -2.29 -22.14
N ILE A 87 10.97 -3.43 -22.28
CA ILE A 87 11.60 -4.74 -22.33
C ILE A 87 11.53 -5.27 -23.76
N ASP A 88 12.70 -5.33 -24.42
CA ASP A 88 12.83 -6.01 -25.70
C ASP A 88 12.89 -7.52 -25.44
N PRO A 89 11.94 -8.34 -25.93
CA PRO A 89 11.92 -9.77 -25.65
C PRO A 89 13.17 -10.52 -26.13
N ASP A 90 13.93 -9.93 -27.06
CA ASP A 90 15.15 -10.53 -27.63
C ASP A 90 16.44 -10.12 -26.89
N ASP A 91 16.35 -9.26 -25.87
CA ASP A 91 17.50 -8.78 -25.10
C ASP A 91 17.82 -9.70 -23.90
N GLU A 92 19.10 -10.05 -23.73
CA GLU A 92 19.59 -10.94 -22.66
C GLU A 92 19.30 -10.37 -21.26
N ASP A 93 19.29 -9.05 -21.12
CA ASP A 93 19.05 -8.35 -19.86
C ASP A 93 17.57 -8.24 -19.47
N SER A 94 16.66 -8.60 -20.38
CA SER A 94 15.22 -8.44 -20.22
C SER A 94 14.65 -9.30 -19.10
N CYS A 95 15.13 -10.54 -18.91
CA CYS A 95 14.63 -11.43 -17.87
C CYS A 95 14.84 -10.85 -16.45
N GLU A 96 16.02 -10.28 -16.19
CA GLU A 96 16.32 -9.68 -14.88
C GLU A 96 15.49 -8.41 -14.66
N LEU A 97 15.38 -7.56 -15.68
CA LEU A 97 14.61 -6.33 -15.58
C LEU A 97 13.12 -6.63 -15.34
N THR A 98 12.53 -7.57 -16.08
CA THR A 98 11.15 -8.06 -15.85
C THR A 98 10.97 -8.55 -14.41
N SER A 99 11.90 -9.37 -13.91
CA SER A 99 11.84 -9.87 -12.53
C SER A 99 11.88 -8.76 -11.48
N LEU A 100 12.67 -7.71 -11.69
CA LEU A 100 12.69 -6.54 -10.80
C LEU A 100 11.38 -5.77 -10.84
N LEU A 101 10.77 -5.63 -12.01
CA LEU A 101 9.49 -4.95 -12.19
C LEU A 101 8.35 -5.71 -11.51
N ASP A 102 8.30 -7.03 -11.68
CA ASP A 102 7.33 -7.89 -10.99
C ASP A 102 7.46 -7.77 -9.46
N GLN A 103 8.70 -7.77 -8.95
CA GLN A 103 8.96 -7.57 -7.53
C GLN A 103 8.49 -6.19 -7.04
N LEU A 104 8.70 -5.14 -7.84
CA LEU A 104 8.26 -3.79 -7.52
C LEU A 104 6.73 -3.74 -7.41
N LEU A 105 6.00 -4.28 -8.40
CA LEU A 105 4.54 -4.31 -8.42
C LEU A 105 3.98 -5.08 -7.22
N ALA A 106 4.51 -6.29 -6.96
CA ALA A 106 4.11 -7.09 -5.81
C ALA A 106 4.34 -6.37 -4.47
N LEU A 107 5.44 -5.61 -4.34
CA LEU A 107 5.71 -4.82 -3.14
C LEU A 107 4.75 -3.63 -3.00
N ILE A 108 4.38 -2.96 -4.10
CA ILE A 108 3.38 -1.88 -4.07
C ILE A 108 2.05 -2.41 -3.53
N GLU A 109 1.57 -3.52 -4.07
CA GLU A 109 0.34 -4.16 -3.61
C GLU A 109 0.41 -4.53 -2.13
N ARG A 110 1.54 -5.11 -1.70
CA ARG A 110 1.73 -5.54 -0.31
C ARG A 110 1.79 -4.36 0.66
N LEU A 111 2.50 -3.29 0.31
CA LEU A 111 2.56 -2.05 1.09
C LEU A 111 1.17 -1.42 1.22
N ASN A 112 0.40 -1.34 0.12
CA ASN A 112 -0.96 -0.79 0.15
C ASN A 112 -1.86 -1.60 1.08
N LEU A 113 -1.80 -2.93 1.02
CA LEU A 113 -2.58 -3.78 1.90
C LEU A 113 -2.21 -3.57 3.38
N GLN A 114 -0.91 -3.50 3.70
CA GLN A 114 -0.45 -3.30 5.07
C GLN A 114 -0.83 -1.90 5.59
N ASN A 115 -0.71 -0.86 4.77
CA ASN A 115 -1.16 0.49 5.12
C ASN A 115 -2.66 0.52 5.45
N CYS A 116 -3.51 -0.03 4.57
CA CYS A 116 -4.95 -0.11 4.81
C CYS A 116 -5.29 -0.82 6.13
N ARG A 117 -4.54 -1.88 6.47
CA ARG A 117 -4.71 -2.60 7.73
C ARG A 117 -4.31 -1.75 8.94
N ASN A 118 -3.18 -1.06 8.86
CA ASN A 118 -2.69 -0.20 9.94
C ASN A 118 -3.63 1.00 10.16
N ASP A 119 -4.17 1.59 9.09
CA ASP A 119 -5.17 2.66 9.17
C ASP A 119 -6.42 2.20 9.94
N GLN A 120 -6.92 1.00 9.63
CA GLN A 120 -8.07 0.43 10.34
C GLN A 120 -7.77 0.19 11.83
N LEU A 121 -6.58 -0.29 12.16
CA LEU A 121 -6.15 -0.49 13.55
C LEU A 121 -6.02 0.83 14.31
N PHE A 122 -5.45 1.84 13.66
CA PHE A 122 -5.29 3.17 14.24
C PHE A 122 -6.64 3.84 14.54
N ASP A 123 -7.62 3.67 13.66
CA ASP A 123 -8.97 4.16 13.93
C ASP A 123 -9.59 3.43 15.12
N GLN A 124 -9.45 2.10 15.21
CA GLN A 124 -9.96 1.30 16.34
C GLN A 124 -9.33 1.70 17.68
N THR A 125 -8.02 1.96 17.74
CA THR A 125 -7.36 2.36 18.98
C THR A 125 -7.76 3.76 19.45
N LYS A 126 -8.02 4.70 18.52
CA LYS A 126 -8.59 6.02 18.86
C LYS A 126 -9.98 5.94 19.49
N TYR A 127 -10.81 4.95 19.12
CA TYR A 127 -12.11 4.73 19.74
C TYR A 127 -11.99 4.24 21.19
N LEU A 128 -10.86 3.65 21.59
CA LEU A 128 -10.61 3.17 22.95
C LEU A 128 -10.09 4.27 23.89
N GLU A 129 -9.46 5.34 23.37
CA GLU A 129 -8.94 6.47 24.17
C GLU A 129 -10.00 7.52 24.55
N LYS A 130 -11.24 7.41 24.05
CA LYS A 130 -12.37 8.23 24.52
C LYS A 130 -13.36 7.35 25.29
N PRO A 131 -13.76 7.71 26.52
CA PRO A 131 -14.85 7.01 27.17
C PRO A 131 -16.12 7.21 26.34
N PRO A 132 -16.97 6.17 26.15
CA PRO A 132 -18.31 6.40 25.63
C PRO A 132 -19.12 7.10 26.72
N LEU A 133 -18.96 8.42 26.81
CA LEU A 133 -19.95 9.27 27.48
C LEU A 133 -21.19 9.24 26.59
N TYR A 134 -22.21 8.53 27.08
CA TYR A 134 -23.58 8.51 26.58
C TYR A 134 -24.05 9.90 26.10
N CYS A 135 -24.60 10.00 24.88
CA CYS A 135 -25.84 10.76 24.69
C CYS A 135 -26.56 10.46 23.36
N SER A 136 -27.87 10.25 23.54
CA SER A 136 -29.02 10.21 22.62
C SER A 136 -28.95 10.95 21.28
N TYR A 137 -29.45 10.26 20.22
CA TYR A 137 -30.29 10.66 19.05
C TYR A 137 -30.49 12.16 18.67
N PRO A 138 -30.93 12.51 17.43
CA PRO A 138 -31.24 11.71 16.24
C PRO A 138 -30.54 12.19 14.95
N HIS A 139 -30.32 11.31 13.97
CA HIS A 139 -29.93 11.72 12.62
C HIS A 139 -31.19 11.95 11.77
N PRO A 140 -31.41 13.12 11.11
CA PRO A 140 -32.68 13.42 10.42
C PRO A 140 -32.93 12.69 9.10
N ASN A 141 -32.01 11.84 8.63
CA ASN A 141 -32.06 11.31 7.25
C ASN A 141 -31.76 9.81 7.13
N PHE A 142 -31.81 9.04 8.21
CA PHE A 142 -31.77 7.59 8.10
C PHE A 142 -33.18 7.07 7.86
N GLN A 143 -33.55 6.82 6.60
CA GLN A 143 -34.66 5.93 6.31
C GLN A 143 -34.17 4.48 6.50
N PRO A 144 -34.66 3.74 7.51
CA PRO A 144 -34.34 2.32 7.61
C PRO A 144 -34.96 1.62 6.41
N MET A 145 -34.14 0.90 5.64
CA MET A 145 -34.67 -0.08 4.69
C MET A 145 -35.44 -1.13 5.48
N THR A 146 -36.77 -1.01 5.50
CA THR A 146 -37.64 -2.02 6.07
C THR A 146 -37.57 -3.24 5.16
N ALA A 147 -36.84 -4.27 5.58
CA ALA A 147 -37.03 -5.61 5.04
C ALA A 147 -38.51 -5.97 5.23
N ARG A 148 -39.23 -6.13 4.12
CA ARG A 148 -40.63 -6.58 4.12
C ARG A 148 -40.71 -7.90 4.89
N ARG A 149 -41.26 -7.86 6.11
CA ARG A 149 -41.61 -9.07 6.86
C ARG A 149 -42.58 -9.89 6.02
N ARG A 150 -42.23 -11.15 5.74
CA ARG A 150 -43.18 -12.13 5.19
C ARG A 150 -44.34 -12.28 6.19
N PRO A 151 -45.61 -12.33 5.74
CA PRO A 151 -46.73 -12.48 6.64
C PRO A 151 -46.67 -13.84 7.36
N TYR A 152 -46.82 -13.78 8.68
CA TYR A 152 -46.90 -14.94 9.57
C TYR A 152 -48.20 -15.73 9.28
N VAL A 153 -48.07 -16.96 8.80
CA VAL A 153 -49.20 -17.88 8.61
C VAL A 153 -49.52 -18.55 9.94
N LYS A 154 -50.69 -18.25 10.51
CA LYS A 154 -51.23 -18.97 11.68
C LYS A 154 -51.69 -20.36 11.25
N THR A 155 -51.01 -21.41 11.70
CA THR A 155 -51.55 -22.77 11.65
C THR A 155 -52.63 -22.92 12.73
N LYS A 156 -53.87 -23.15 12.30
CA LYS A 156 -54.95 -23.57 13.21
C LYS A 156 -54.78 -25.06 13.46
N THR A 157 -54.47 -25.42 14.70
CA THR A 157 -54.69 -26.77 15.23
C THR A 157 -56.20 -27.04 15.26
N SER A 158 -56.66 -28.01 14.48
CA SER A 158 -57.99 -28.59 14.65
C SER A 158 -57.83 -30.00 15.22
N LYS A 159 -58.25 -30.13 16.48
CA LYS A 159 -58.54 -31.39 17.15
C LYS A 159 -59.52 -32.23 16.33
N LYS A 160 -59.19 -33.50 16.12
CA LYS A 160 -60.08 -34.63 16.37
C LYS A 160 -59.24 -35.89 16.58
#